data_AF-A0AAX0Z069-F1
#
_entry.id   AF-A0AAX0Z069-F1
#
_cell.length_a   1.000
_cell.length_b   1.000
_cell.length_c   1.000
_cell.angle_alpha   90.00
_cell.angle_beta   90.00
_cell.angle_gamma   90.00
#
_symmetry.space_group_name_H-M   'P 1'
#
loop_
_entity.id
_entity.type
_entity.pdbx_description
1 polymer ?
#
loop_
_entity_poly.entity_id
_entity_poly.type
_entity_poly.pdbx_seq_one_letter_code
_entity_poly.pdbx_strand_id
1 'polypeptide(L)'
;MYQLEVLSQQDLQQALCLPKEVQQAFILGQTVIDNCFRYSVLQWEEHCTECAMPACYKTCDLYEPRRDGHCRRFVKGIVPLSIAERQYPVVQVDFKRWGALMSTSYIGVFEPQQADIINRKASRAEYIAQHAEFSDGLSIAGRRGIVVRMATRYKNYLSQSMMPKQCADAFLIEIYCETKIDLSIVIRAIKGKLNKIPFQYRLQKAAGYHQVFIPFKSIAPHVDFQEMHFINIIPNRSEAEEVNPLTVVFGFVGFIQQSPQLQERISLDALPNKSIKVLVWDLDNTLWDGVLVEDGADRIQLKKGITEVIKTLDARGIVSSIASKNDHDRAWAHLSALGLAAYFVFPEINWGPKSQSIQRIAENFNVGKDTIAFIDDSAFERNEVKNIHPEVSIFKHSDYMTLTELAAFSPQTSSESALRRSFYVAQQKRSTVRCGFDGEYGEFIKTCNIQLQIRCAQLTFIDRIHELVQRTNQMNFSATRYDREMLMQLIQDQSVATFFLNATDKFGDYGTVGFCIIDLNQRRVTDLMFSCRIQSKRVEHAFLGWLLNTAYLSGWDCLQVEYKATVKNSQSEKVFSDLEFKKITQHQGVAVYSKETTSEDVSDCFITIDAPNIVFTDR
;
A
#
# COMPACT_ATOMS: atom_id res chain seq x y z
N MET A 1 2.07 23.98 -22.28
CA MET A 1 1.42 22.98 -21.42
C MET A 1 0.16 23.57 -20.82
N TYR A 2 0.24 24.75 -20.21
CA TYR A 2 -0.90 25.51 -19.75
C TYR A 2 -1.12 26.75 -20.61
N GLN A 3 -2.38 27.14 -20.78
CA GLN A 3 -2.72 28.42 -21.38
C GLN A 3 -2.61 29.50 -20.29
N LEU A 4 -1.44 30.12 -20.23
CA LEU A 4 -1.16 31.21 -19.29
C LEU A 4 -1.77 32.48 -19.88
N GLU A 5 -2.96 32.85 -19.41
CA GLU A 5 -3.70 33.99 -19.96
C GLU A 5 -3.24 35.34 -19.38
N VAL A 6 -3.92 36.43 -19.76
CA VAL A 6 -3.59 37.84 -19.47
C VAL A 6 -3.74 38.19 -17.99
N LEU A 7 -2.89 37.59 -17.16
CA LEU A 7 -2.72 37.93 -15.76
C LEU A 7 -2.25 39.37 -15.63
N SER A 8 -2.81 40.10 -14.68
CA SER A 8 -2.26 41.40 -14.28
C SER A 8 -0.98 41.21 -13.46
N GLN A 9 -0.15 42.25 -13.36
CA GLN A 9 0.96 42.22 -12.41
C GLN A 9 0.48 42.00 -10.96
N GLN A 10 -0.73 42.45 -10.63
CA GLN A 10 -1.35 42.23 -9.32
C GLN A 10 -1.73 40.76 -9.10
N ASP A 11 -2.21 40.06 -10.13
CA ASP A 11 -2.54 38.62 -10.04
C ASP A 11 -1.28 37.78 -9.79
N LEU A 12 -0.17 38.14 -10.44
CA LEU A 12 1.13 37.49 -10.26
C LEU A 12 1.73 37.74 -8.86
N GLN A 13 1.49 38.93 -8.27
CA GLN A 13 1.95 39.27 -6.93
C GLN A 13 1.17 38.53 -5.82
N GLN A 14 -0.05 38.05 -6.11
CA GLN A 14 -0.90 37.32 -5.17
C GLN A 14 -0.90 35.80 -5.40
N ALA A 15 0.08 35.29 -6.14
CA ALA A 15 0.28 33.87 -6.34
C ALA A 15 0.67 33.18 -5.02
N LEU A 16 0.26 31.93 -4.85
CA LEU A 16 0.59 31.13 -3.67
C LEU A 16 2.12 31.01 -3.53
N CYS A 17 2.66 31.37 -2.37
CA CYS A 17 4.04 31.09 -2.04
C CYS A 17 4.15 29.66 -1.53
N LEU A 18 4.65 28.75 -2.37
CA LEU A 18 4.81 27.34 -1.99
C LEU A 18 5.87 27.19 -0.88
N PRO A 19 5.62 26.36 0.15
CA PRO A 19 6.65 25.99 1.12
C PRO A 19 7.91 25.43 0.42
N LYS A 20 9.09 25.66 0.99
CA LYS A 20 10.37 25.19 0.40
C LYS A 20 10.39 23.68 0.14
N GLU A 21 9.83 22.91 1.06
CA GLU A 21 9.70 21.45 0.94
C GLU A 21 8.84 21.04 -0.26
N VAL A 22 7.76 21.77 -0.51
CA VAL A 22 6.87 21.54 -1.66
C VAL A 22 7.58 21.93 -2.96
N GLN A 23 8.30 23.04 -2.98
CA GLN A 23 9.12 23.43 -4.13
C GLN A 23 10.17 22.35 -4.45
N GLN A 24 10.85 21.83 -3.44
CA GLN A 24 11.79 20.72 -3.59
C GLN A 24 11.10 19.45 -4.10
N ALA A 25 9.89 19.13 -3.62
CA ALA A 25 9.12 18.00 -4.12
C ALA A 25 8.80 18.12 -5.62
N PHE A 26 8.40 19.32 -6.08
CA PHE A 26 8.24 19.60 -7.51
C PHE A 26 9.57 19.50 -8.28
N ILE A 27 10.70 19.99 -7.73
CA ILE A 27 12.01 19.85 -8.40
C ILE A 27 12.40 18.38 -8.54
N LEU A 28 12.28 17.60 -7.47
CA LEU A 28 12.55 16.16 -7.50
C LEU A 28 11.59 15.43 -8.44
N GLY A 29 10.32 15.83 -8.46
CA GLY A 29 9.31 15.28 -9.34
C GLY A 29 9.63 15.47 -10.83
N GLN A 30 10.37 16.53 -11.19
CA GLN A 30 10.82 16.73 -12.55
C GLN A 30 11.74 15.61 -13.03
N THR A 31 12.56 15.03 -12.16
CA THR A 31 13.45 13.92 -12.52
C THR A 31 12.70 12.72 -13.10
N VAL A 32 11.44 12.51 -12.70
CA VAL A 32 10.57 11.48 -13.27
C VAL A 32 10.22 11.79 -14.73
N ILE A 33 9.95 13.05 -15.04
CA ILE A 33 9.62 13.47 -16.40
C ILE A 33 10.87 13.42 -17.28
N ASP A 34 12.00 13.90 -16.76
CA ASP A 34 13.28 13.93 -17.47
C ASP A 34 13.78 12.52 -17.82
N ASN A 35 13.44 11.53 -17.00
CA ASN A 35 13.76 10.12 -17.24
C ASN A 35 12.70 9.37 -18.08
N CYS A 36 11.65 10.03 -18.57
CA CYS A 36 10.70 9.44 -19.51
C CYS A 36 11.29 9.40 -20.93
N PHE A 37 11.04 8.31 -21.66
CA PHE A 37 11.43 8.23 -23.07
C PHE A 37 10.64 9.18 -23.95
N ARG A 38 9.35 9.36 -23.66
CA ARG A 38 8.41 10.16 -24.46
C ARG A 38 7.33 10.77 -23.59
N TYR A 39 6.78 11.91 -24.00
CA TYR A 39 5.63 12.54 -23.34
C TYR A 39 4.70 13.24 -24.33
N SER A 40 3.44 13.38 -23.94
CA SER A 40 2.42 14.09 -24.74
C SER A 40 2.58 15.60 -24.65
N VAL A 41 2.14 16.31 -25.68
CA VAL A 41 2.20 17.77 -25.75
C VAL A 41 0.81 18.37 -25.55
N LEU A 42 0.21 18.12 -24.39
CA LEU A 42 -1.12 18.65 -24.07
C LEU A 42 -1.12 20.18 -23.88
N GLN A 43 -2.30 20.77 -24.06
CA GLN A 43 -2.56 22.18 -23.78
C GLN A 43 -3.82 22.28 -22.91
N TRP A 44 -3.64 22.72 -21.66
CA TRP A 44 -4.69 22.84 -20.67
C TRP A 44 -5.30 24.25 -20.64
N GLU A 45 -6.62 24.34 -20.67
CA GLU A 45 -7.43 25.55 -20.76
C GLU A 45 -8.61 25.54 -19.76
N GLU A 46 -9.19 26.71 -19.50
CA GLU A 46 -10.36 26.83 -18.62
C GLU A 46 -11.66 26.44 -19.33
N HIS A 47 -12.41 25.50 -18.75
CA HIS A 47 -13.71 25.08 -19.26
C HIS A 47 -14.82 25.11 -18.20
N CYS A 48 -16.08 25.04 -18.64
CA CYS A 48 -17.26 25.03 -17.77
C CYS A 48 -18.03 23.73 -17.95
N THR A 49 -18.44 23.10 -16.86
CA THR A 49 -19.18 21.83 -16.91
C THR A 49 -20.66 21.99 -17.26
N GLU A 50 -21.25 23.18 -17.05
CA GLU A 50 -22.69 23.44 -17.23
C GLU A 50 -23.05 24.10 -18.57
N CYS A 51 -22.10 24.83 -19.17
CA CYS A 51 -22.40 25.78 -20.24
C CYS A 51 -22.07 25.25 -21.63
N ALA A 52 -23.07 25.23 -22.52
CA ALA A 52 -22.84 25.07 -23.96
C ALA A 52 -22.41 26.40 -24.60
N MET A 53 -21.17 26.45 -25.11
CA MET A 53 -20.70 27.55 -25.95
C MET A 53 -21.47 27.56 -27.30
N PRO A 54 -21.84 28.72 -27.90
CA PRO A 54 -21.56 30.10 -27.49
C PRO A 54 -22.69 30.80 -26.72
N ALA A 55 -23.83 30.15 -26.47
CA ALA A 55 -25.00 30.77 -25.82
C ALA A 55 -24.67 31.31 -24.42
N CYS A 56 -23.76 30.64 -23.72
CA CYS A 56 -23.37 30.97 -22.34
C CYS A 56 -22.85 32.41 -22.11
N TYR A 57 -22.34 33.13 -23.12
CA TYR A 57 -21.82 34.49 -22.90
C TYR A 57 -22.89 35.58 -22.88
N LYS A 58 -24.15 35.23 -23.17
CA LYS A 58 -25.27 36.18 -23.19
C LYS A 58 -26.38 35.85 -22.18
N THR A 59 -26.57 34.56 -21.88
CA THR A 59 -27.74 34.09 -21.13
C THR A 59 -27.39 33.34 -19.85
N CYS A 60 -26.11 33.22 -19.51
CA CYS A 60 -25.70 32.51 -18.30
C CYS A 60 -25.62 33.49 -17.12
N ASP A 61 -26.40 33.21 -16.08
CA ASP A 61 -26.39 34.00 -14.83
C ASP A 61 -25.04 33.93 -14.09
N LEU A 62 -24.22 32.93 -14.44
CA LEU A 62 -22.89 32.70 -13.87
C LEU A 62 -21.76 33.29 -14.74
N TYR A 63 -22.09 33.97 -15.83
CA TYR A 63 -21.10 34.53 -16.73
C TYR A 63 -20.44 35.76 -16.11
N GLU A 64 -19.16 35.62 -15.80
CA GLU A 64 -18.28 36.74 -15.45
C GLU A 64 -17.26 36.95 -16.57
N PRO A 65 -17.25 38.08 -17.29
CA PRO A 65 -16.30 38.31 -18.36
C PRO A 65 -14.88 38.48 -17.81
N ARG A 66 -13.94 37.74 -18.42
CA ARG A 66 -12.50 38.01 -18.36
C ARG A 66 -12.14 39.19 -19.27
N ARG A 67 -10.87 39.60 -19.24
CA ARG A 67 -10.32 40.71 -20.06
C ARG A 67 -10.41 40.47 -21.57
N ASP A 68 -10.48 39.21 -22.00
CA ASP A 68 -10.63 38.77 -23.39
C ASP A 68 -12.10 38.50 -23.78
N GLY A 69 -13.05 38.74 -22.87
CA GLY A 69 -14.48 38.50 -23.10
C GLY A 69 -14.92 37.04 -22.98
N HIS A 70 -14.08 36.13 -22.48
CA HIS A 70 -14.47 34.76 -22.15
C HIS A 70 -14.96 34.65 -20.69
N CYS A 71 -15.67 33.55 -20.37
CA CYS A 71 -16.19 33.32 -19.01
C CYS A 71 -15.05 32.98 -18.03
N ARG A 72 -15.02 33.67 -16.88
CA ARG A 72 -14.08 33.45 -15.78
C ARG A 72 -14.50 32.23 -14.96
N ARG A 73 -13.85 31.08 -15.22
CA ARG A 73 -14.16 29.78 -14.61
C ARG A 73 -13.22 29.43 -13.47
N PHE A 74 -12.01 29.99 -13.48
CA PHE A 74 -11.11 30.01 -12.33
C PHE A 74 -11.11 31.41 -11.70
N VAL A 75 -10.83 31.52 -10.40
CA VAL A 75 -10.87 32.81 -9.69
C VAL A 75 -9.90 33.82 -10.33
N LYS A 76 -8.67 33.38 -10.60
CA LYS A 76 -7.58 34.19 -11.17
C LYS A 76 -7.07 33.68 -12.52
N GLY A 77 -7.73 32.69 -13.11
CA GLY A 77 -7.20 31.93 -14.25
C GLY A 77 -6.17 30.88 -13.86
N ILE A 78 -5.34 30.48 -14.81
CA ILE A 78 -4.21 29.56 -14.57
C ILE A 78 -2.97 30.41 -14.25
N VAL A 79 -2.58 30.45 -12.96
CA VAL A 79 -1.53 31.34 -12.47
C VAL A 79 -0.20 30.59 -12.40
N PRO A 80 0.86 31.00 -13.14
CA PRO A 80 2.16 30.32 -13.07
C PRO A 80 2.85 30.60 -11.73
N LEU A 81 3.45 29.57 -11.16
CA LEU A 81 4.31 29.65 -9.98
C LEU A 81 5.76 29.49 -10.41
N SER A 82 6.60 30.43 -10.01
CA SER A 82 8.04 30.37 -10.29
C SER A 82 8.73 29.45 -9.28
N ILE A 83 9.32 28.36 -9.76
CA ILE A 83 10.18 27.46 -8.98
C ILE A 83 11.55 27.46 -9.66
N ALA A 84 12.59 27.85 -8.93
CA ALA A 84 13.96 27.84 -9.43
C ALA A 84 14.35 26.42 -9.88
N GLU A 85 15.20 26.32 -10.91
CA GLU A 85 15.75 25.05 -11.42
C GLU A 85 14.74 24.09 -12.09
N ARG A 86 13.46 24.49 -12.20
CA ARG A 86 12.43 23.68 -12.84
C ARG A 86 12.20 24.07 -14.31
N GLN A 87 12.22 23.09 -15.21
CA GLN A 87 12.01 23.27 -16.65
C GLN A 87 10.53 23.31 -17.04
N TYR A 88 9.69 22.48 -16.41
CA TYR A 88 8.26 22.40 -16.71
C TYR A 88 7.45 23.35 -15.81
N PRO A 89 6.45 24.06 -16.36
CA PRO A 89 5.68 25.04 -15.60
C PRO A 89 4.90 24.37 -14.46
N VAL A 90 4.85 25.05 -13.32
CA VAL A 90 3.92 24.77 -12.22
C VAL A 90 2.88 25.88 -12.21
N VAL A 91 1.62 25.52 -12.03
CA VAL A 91 0.51 26.47 -12.06
C VAL A 91 -0.42 26.27 -10.88
N GLN A 92 -0.89 27.36 -10.30
CA GLN A 92 -2.01 27.39 -9.38
C GLN A 92 -3.31 27.54 -10.17
N VAL A 93 -4.31 26.73 -9.79
CA VAL A 93 -5.68 26.81 -10.30
C VAL A 93 -6.64 26.89 -9.12
N ASP A 94 -7.40 27.98 -9.06
CA ASP A 94 -8.45 28.19 -8.06
C ASP A 94 -9.80 27.89 -8.72
N PHE A 95 -10.31 26.67 -8.54
CA PHE A 95 -11.55 26.21 -9.17
C PHE A 95 -12.76 26.92 -8.57
N LYS A 96 -13.54 27.60 -9.41
CA LYS A 96 -14.93 27.95 -9.09
C LYS A 96 -15.82 26.70 -9.21
N ARG A 97 -17.06 26.78 -8.70
CA ARG A 97 -18.05 25.70 -8.64
C ARG A 97 -18.15 24.86 -9.93
N TRP A 98 -18.16 25.51 -11.09
CA TRP A 98 -18.37 24.87 -12.40
C TRP A 98 -17.11 24.88 -13.28
N GLY A 99 -15.96 25.18 -12.70
CA GLY A 99 -14.69 25.23 -13.40
C GLY A 99 -14.15 23.82 -13.66
N ALA A 100 -13.70 23.57 -14.88
CA ALA A 100 -12.97 22.36 -15.26
C ALA A 100 -11.67 22.75 -15.94
N LEU A 101 -10.62 21.99 -15.69
CA LEU A 101 -9.38 22.07 -16.44
C LEU A 101 -9.48 21.08 -17.61
N MET A 102 -9.47 21.59 -18.84
CA MET A 102 -9.71 20.78 -20.03
C MET A 102 -8.52 20.82 -20.97
N SER A 103 -8.26 19.72 -21.68
CA SER A 103 -7.41 19.70 -22.86
C SER A 103 -8.14 19.08 -24.05
N THR A 104 -7.91 19.64 -25.23
CA THR A 104 -8.44 19.14 -26.51
C THR A 104 -7.26 18.81 -27.43
N SER A 105 -6.80 17.57 -27.44
CA SER A 105 -5.60 17.19 -28.21
C SER A 105 -5.51 15.69 -28.52
N TYR A 106 -4.49 15.30 -29.25
CA TYR A 106 -4.10 13.90 -29.44
C TYR A 106 -3.37 13.38 -28.19
N ILE A 107 -3.67 12.14 -27.78
CA ILE A 107 -3.07 11.50 -26.60
C ILE A 107 -1.71 10.84 -26.86
N GLY A 108 -1.19 11.03 -28.08
CA GLY A 108 0.09 10.52 -28.50
C GLY A 108 1.28 11.12 -27.77
N VAL A 109 2.33 10.31 -27.57
CA VAL A 109 3.59 10.72 -26.94
C VAL A 109 4.68 10.94 -27.97
N PHE A 110 5.56 11.91 -27.71
CA PHE A 110 6.66 12.33 -28.58
C PHE A 110 7.99 12.25 -27.85
N GLU A 111 9.08 12.07 -28.60
CA GLU A 111 10.42 12.20 -28.02
C GLU A 111 10.65 13.63 -27.51
N PRO A 112 11.44 13.83 -26.43
CA PRO A 112 11.61 15.14 -25.81
C PRO A 112 11.98 16.25 -26.80
N GLN A 113 12.91 15.97 -27.72
CA GLN A 113 13.32 16.93 -28.76
C GLN A 113 12.17 17.34 -29.69
N GLN A 114 11.31 16.40 -30.06
CA GLN A 114 10.14 16.66 -30.91
C GLN A 114 9.09 17.47 -30.14
N ALA A 115 8.82 17.08 -28.89
CA ALA A 115 7.89 17.78 -28.02
C ALA A 115 8.32 19.24 -27.76
N ASP A 116 9.62 19.46 -27.57
CA ASP A 116 10.21 20.79 -27.40
C ASP A 116 10.11 21.64 -28.66
N ILE A 117 10.30 21.05 -29.84
CA ILE A 117 10.09 21.74 -31.11
C ILE A 117 8.62 22.18 -31.25
N ILE A 118 7.67 21.29 -30.95
CA ILE A 118 6.23 21.60 -31.01
C ILE A 118 5.90 22.73 -30.02
N ASN A 119 6.32 22.62 -28.76
CA ASN A 119 6.09 23.64 -27.74
C ASN A 119 6.73 24.98 -28.13
N ARG A 120 7.99 25.00 -28.58
CA ARG A 120 8.69 26.23 -28.99
C ARG A 120 8.02 26.92 -30.18
N LYS A 121 7.61 26.15 -31.20
CA LYS A 121 6.89 26.69 -32.36
C LYS A 121 5.52 27.24 -31.96
N ALA A 122 4.78 26.51 -31.12
CA ALA A 122 3.48 26.95 -30.62
C ALA A 122 3.60 28.23 -29.77
N SER A 123 4.55 28.28 -28.82
CA SER A 123 4.81 29.47 -27.99
C SER A 123 5.26 30.67 -28.81
N ARG A 124 6.09 30.48 -29.84
CA ARG A 124 6.48 31.57 -30.75
C ARG A 124 5.29 32.09 -31.55
N ALA A 125 4.44 31.20 -32.05
CA ALA A 125 3.22 31.59 -32.76
C ALA A 125 2.26 32.34 -31.84
N GLU A 126 2.07 31.87 -30.61
CA GLU A 126 1.28 32.56 -29.59
C GLU A 126 1.84 33.94 -29.25
N TYR A 127 3.16 34.05 -29.03
CA TYR A 127 3.83 35.32 -28.79
C TYR A 127 3.63 36.31 -29.94
N ILE A 128 3.88 35.89 -31.19
CA ILE A 128 3.67 36.73 -32.37
C ILE A 128 2.22 37.16 -32.46
N ALA A 129 1.28 36.22 -32.29
CA ALA A 129 -0.13 36.51 -32.40
C ALA A 129 -0.64 37.45 -31.27
N GLN A 130 -0.04 37.41 -30.08
CA GLN A 130 -0.35 38.34 -28.98
C GLN A 130 0.22 39.76 -29.20
N HIS A 131 1.32 39.89 -29.95
CA HIS A 131 2.06 41.16 -30.11
C HIS A 131 1.98 41.77 -31.52
N ALA A 132 1.43 41.04 -32.50
CA ALA A 132 1.29 41.53 -33.87
C ALA A 132 0.17 42.58 -33.97
N GLU A 133 0.49 43.70 -34.62
CA GLU A 133 -0.49 44.72 -35.01
C GLU A 133 -1.21 44.28 -36.28
N PHE A 134 -2.46 43.84 -36.14
CA PHE A 134 -3.33 43.54 -37.27
C PHE A 134 -4.16 44.77 -37.64
N SER A 135 -4.26 45.06 -38.94
CA SER A 135 -4.93 46.23 -39.53
C SER A 135 -6.44 46.29 -39.34
N ASP A 136 -7.05 45.29 -38.70
CA ASP A 136 -8.48 45.02 -38.85
C ASP A 136 -9.24 45.52 -37.62
N GLY A 137 -10.29 46.31 -37.81
CA GLY A 137 -11.09 47.02 -36.79
C GLY A 137 -11.83 46.19 -35.72
N LEU A 138 -11.35 45.00 -35.40
CA LEU A 138 -11.77 44.16 -34.26
C LEU A 138 -11.35 44.78 -32.92
N SER A 139 -12.19 44.67 -31.89
CA SER A 139 -11.85 45.09 -30.53
C SER A 139 -10.68 44.28 -29.96
N ILE A 140 -9.84 44.90 -29.11
CA ILE A 140 -8.66 44.29 -28.47
C ILE A 140 -9.02 42.98 -27.73
N ALA A 141 -10.19 42.93 -27.09
CA ALA A 141 -10.70 41.73 -26.40
C ALA A 141 -11.04 40.59 -27.38
N GLY A 142 -11.75 40.91 -28.49
CA GLY A 142 -12.05 39.94 -29.54
C GLY A 142 -10.80 39.38 -30.23
N ARG A 143 -9.74 40.19 -30.36
CA ARG A 143 -8.44 39.77 -30.92
C ARG A 143 -7.75 38.72 -30.06
N ARG A 144 -7.70 38.91 -28.72
CA ARG A 144 -7.01 37.99 -27.78
C ARG A 144 -7.63 36.59 -27.75
N GLY A 145 -8.96 36.47 -27.76
CA GLY A 145 -9.64 35.16 -27.79
C GLY A 145 -9.55 34.41 -29.13
N ILE A 146 -9.26 35.10 -30.24
CA ILE A 146 -9.02 34.47 -31.56
C ILE A 146 -7.59 33.91 -31.62
N VAL A 147 -6.62 34.67 -31.13
CA VAL A 147 -5.19 34.32 -31.09
C VAL A 147 -4.94 33.02 -30.34
N VAL A 148 -5.52 32.89 -29.15
CA VAL A 148 -5.43 31.67 -28.32
C VAL A 148 -5.94 30.44 -29.08
N ARG A 149 -7.12 30.55 -29.71
CA ARG A 149 -7.71 29.44 -30.49
C ARG A 149 -6.85 29.07 -31.70
N MET A 150 -6.22 30.05 -32.35
CA MET A 150 -5.28 29.79 -33.43
C MET A 150 -4.01 29.09 -32.94
N ALA A 151 -3.48 29.47 -31.77
CA ALA A 151 -2.31 28.83 -31.17
C ALA A 151 -2.59 27.35 -30.80
N THR A 152 -3.73 27.07 -30.16
CA THR A 152 -4.14 25.68 -29.85
C THR A 152 -4.37 24.86 -31.11
N ARG A 153 -5.02 25.43 -32.15
CA ARG A 153 -5.17 24.76 -33.45
C ARG A 153 -3.83 24.51 -34.15
N TYR A 154 -2.93 25.47 -34.13
CA TYR A 154 -1.60 25.35 -34.73
C TYR A 154 -0.78 24.27 -34.03
N LYS A 155 -0.83 24.22 -32.69
CA LYS A 155 -0.19 23.17 -31.89
C LYS A 155 -0.76 21.79 -32.22
N ASN A 156 -2.08 21.64 -32.29
CA ASN A 156 -2.72 20.39 -32.69
C ASN A 156 -2.39 19.99 -34.13
N TYR A 157 -2.28 20.95 -35.05
CA TYR A 157 -1.81 20.70 -36.43
C TYR A 157 -0.37 20.20 -36.46
N LEU A 158 0.54 20.82 -35.70
CA LEU A 158 1.93 20.36 -35.57
C LEU A 158 1.99 18.93 -34.99
N SER A 159 1.24 18.66 -33.91
CA SER A 159 1.14 17.32 -33.34
C SER A 159 0.61 16.29 -34.35
N GLN A 160 -0.44 16.64 -35.11
CA GLN A 160 -1.03 15.75 -36.12
C GLN A 160 -0.08 15.47 -37.29
N SER A 161 0.56 16.51 -37.83
CA SER A 161 1.51 16.42 -38.95
C SER A 161 2.76 15.61 -38.59
N MET A 162 3.15 15.59 -37.32
CA MET A 162 4.23 14.73 -36.82
C MET A 162 3.79 13.28 -36.55
N MET A 163 2.47 12.99 -36.64
CA MET A 163 1.83 11.69 -36.42
C MET A 163 2.39 10.94 -35.19
N PRO A 164 1.88 11.15 -33.97
CA PRO A 164 2.33 10.33 -32.86
C PRO A 164 1.95 8.87 -33.11
N LYS A 165 2.94 7.99 -33.27
CA LYS A 165 2.73 6.56 -33.63
C LYS A 165 2.81 5.60 -32.44
N GLN A 166 3.04 6.11 -31.22
CA GLN A 166 3.34 5.26 -30.07
C GLN A 166 2.39 5.50 -28.89
N CYS A 167 1.97 4.39 -28.27
CA CYS A 167 1.15 4.39 -27.07
C CYS A 167 1.96 4.85 -25.87
N ALA A 168 1.27 5.47 -24.91
CA ALA A 168 1.83 5.79 -23.61
C ALA A 168 1.84 4.56 -22.69
N ASP A 169 2.62 4.62 -21.61
CA ASP A 169 2.58 3.63 -20.53
C ASP A 169 1.63 4.07 -19.41
N ALA A 170 1.53 5.38 -19.18
CA ALA A 170 0.69 5.97 -18.14
C ALA A 170 0.24 7.40 -18.49
N PHE A 171 -0.81 7.85 -17.81
CA PHE A 171 -1.17 9.25 -17.66
C PHE A 171 -0.67 9.73 -16.30
N LEU A 172 0.29 10.64 -16.29
CA LEU A 172 0.93 11.21 -15.11
C LEU A 172 0.26 12.54 -14.75
N ILE A 173 -0.01 12.72 -13.46
CA ILE A 173 -0.53 13.95 -12.88
C ILE A 173 0.30 14.30 -11.66
N GLU A 174 0.94 15.45 -11.68
CA GLU A 174 1.67 16.02 -10.56
C GLU A 174 0.82 17.13 -9.93
N ILE A 175 0.47 16.97 -8.65
CA ILE A 175 -0.44 17.86 -7.95
C ILE A 175 0.01 18.16 -6.53
N TYR A 176 -0.30 19.35 -6.05
CA TYR A 176 -0.21 19.73 -4.65
C TYR A 176 -1.50 20.40 -4.20
N CYS A 177 -1.89 20.12 -2.96
CA CYS A 177 -3.08 20.69 -2.33
C CYS A 177 -2.85 20.82 -0.82
N GLU A 178 -3.34 21.90 -0.20
CA GLU A 178 -3.27 22.08 1.26
C GLU A 178 -4.39 21.35 2.00
N THR A 179 -5.42 20.95 1.27
CA THR A 179 -6.57 20.20 1.77
C THR A 179 -6.74 18.90 1.00
N LYS A 180 -7.57 17.99 1.51
CA LYS A 180 -7.93 16.77 0.79
C LYS A 180 -8.61 17.12 -0.54
N ILE A 181 -8.22 16.43 -1.61
CA ILE A 181 -8.80 16.62 -2.94
C ILE A 181 -9.60 15.41 -3.40
N ASP A 182 -10.66 15.70 -4.16
CA ASP A 182 -11.47 14.73 -4.88
C ASP A 182 -11.72 15.26 -6.29
N LEU A 183 -11.07 14.65 -7.29
CA LEU A 183 -11.12 15.06 -8.69
C LEU A 183 -11.65 13.91 -9.56
N SER A 184 -12.50 14.22 -10.52
CA SER A 184 -12.91 13.33 -11.59
C SER A 184 -12.14 13.63 -12.86
N ILE A 185 -11.51 12.61 -13.43
CA ILE A 185 -10.80 12.67 -14.70
C ILE A 185 -11.64 11.95 -15.75
N VAL A 186 -11.96 12.64 -16.84
CA VAL A 186 -12.80 12.10 -17.92
C VAL A 186 -12.07 12.25 -19.26
N ILE A 187 -11.88 11.14 -19.98
CA ILE A 187 -11.27 11.15 -21.32
C ILE A 187 -12.29 10.63 -22.34
N ARG A 188 -12.55 11.41 -23.38
CA ARG A 188 -13.54 11.10 -24.43
C ARG A 188 -13.04 11.51 -25.80
N ALA A 189 -13.20 10.66 -26.81
CA ALA A 189 -12.88 11.01 -28.20
C ALA A 189 -13.84 12.09 -28.76
N ILE A 190 -13.32 13.01 -29.56
CA ILE A 190 -14.11 14.07 -30.22
C ILE A 190 -14.87 13.52 -31.43
N LYS A 191 -14.25 12.57 -32.16
CA LYS A 191 -14.79 11.91 -33.36
C LYS A 191 -14.52 10.40 -33.25
N GLY A 192 -15.28 9.58 -33.99
CA GLY A 192 -15.20 8.11 -33.95
C GLY A 192 -16.51 7.46 -33.48
N LYS A 193 -16.51 6.13 -33.23
CA LYS A 193 -17.69 5.41 -32.73
C LYS A 193 -18.15 6.04 -31.40
N LEU A 194 -19.16 6.89 -31.45
CA LEU A 194 -19.82 7.59 -30.33
C LEU A 194 -20.30 6.66 -29.19
N ASN A 195 -20.22 5.33 -29.37
CA ASN A 195 -20.67 4.30 -28.44
C ASN A 195 -19.59 3.79 -27.45
N LYS A 196 -18.34 4.27 -27.50
CA LYS A 196 -17.36 3.90 -26.45
C LYS A 196 -17.65 4.70 -25.17
N ILE A 197 -17.84 3.99 -24.06
CA ILE A 197 -17.98 4.58 -22.73
C ILE A 197 -16.70 5.37 -22.42
N PRO A 198 -16.81 6.68 -22.07
CA PRO A 198 -15.63 7.49 -21.77
C PRO A 198 -14.86 6.92 -20.60
N PHE A 199 -13.53 7.07 -20.62
CA PHE A 199 -12.72 6.70 -19.47
C PHE A 199 -13.06 7.65 -18.32
N GLN A 200 -13.31 7.10 -17.13
CA GLN A 200 -13.54 7.86 -15.92
C GLN A 200 -12.64 7.33 -14.81
N TYR A 201 -11.97 8.25 -14.12
CA TYR A 201 -11.14 7.92 -12.97
C TYR A 201 -11.35 8.94 -11.86
N ARG A 202 -11.65 8.45 -10.65
CA ARG A 202 -11.80 9.29 -9.46
C ARG A 202 -10.50 9.31 -8.68
N LEU A 203 -9.92 10.50 -8.53
CA LEU A 203 -8.68 10.74 -7.82
C LEU A 203 -8.98 11.35 -6.44
N GLN A 204 -8.72 10.58 -5.38
CA GLN A 204 -8.84 11.04 -4.00
C GLN A 204 -7.47 11.00 -3.33
N LYS A 205 -6.99 12.15 -2.83
CA LYS A 205 -5.71 12.26 -2.14
C LYS A 205 -5.83 13.19 -0.94
N ALA A 206 -5.06 12.89 0.12
CA ALA A 206 -4.90 13.78 1.26
C ALA A 206 -4.13 15.05 0.87
N ALA A 207 -4.10 16.04 1.76
CA ALA A 207 -3.25 17.22 1.61
C ALA A 207 -1.77 16.81 1.40
N GLY A 208 -1.05 17.58 0.59
CA GLY A 208 0.35 17.35 0.25
C GLY A 208 0.60 17.26 -1.26
N TYR A 209 1.86 16.99 -1.61
CA TYR A 209 2.33 16.79 -2.98
C TYR A 209 2.15 15.32 -3.36
N HIS A 210 1.65 15.06 -4.57
CA HIS A 210 1.42 13.72 -5.11
C HIS A 210 1.81 13.65 -6.58
N GLN A 211 2.47 12.54 -6.95
CA GLN A 211 2.59 12.10 -8.33
C GLN A 211 1.70 10.88 -8.55
N VAL A 212 0.75 11.01 -9.47
CA VAL A 212 -0.29 10.01 -9.72
C VAL A 212 -0.09 9.44 -11.10
N PHE A 213 0.06 8.11 -11.18
CA PHE A 213 0.18 7.38 -12.43
C PHE A 213 -1.09 6.56 -12.68
N ILE A 214 -1.76 6.84 -13.79
CA ILE A 214 -2.90 6.06 -14.26
C ILE A 214 -2.41 5.20 -15.43
N PRO A 215 -2.32 3.87 -15.28
CA PRO A 215 -1.77 3.00 -16.32
C PRO A 215 -2.52 3.14 -17.65
N PHE A 216 -1.81 3.34 -18.76
CA PHE A 216 -2.44 3.50 -20.07
C PHE A 216 -3.24 2.27 -20.48
N LYS A 217 -2.88 1.08 -20.00
CA LYS A 217 -3.67 -0.15 -20.17
C LYS A 217 -5.12 -0.04 -19.69
N SER A 218 -5.41 0.78 -18.67
CA SER A 218 -6.79 1.01 -18.22
C SER A 218 -7.52 2.07 -19.03
N ILE A 219 -6.77 2.97 -19.70
CA ILE A 219 -7.31 4.04 -20.55
C ILE A 219 -7.58 3.52 -21.97
N ALA A 220 -6.66 2.71 -22.51
CA ALA A 220 -6.63 2.24 -23.88
C ALA A 220 -7.96 1.65 -24.41
N PRO A 221 -8.73 0.85 -23.64
CA PRO A 221 -10.02 0.33 -24.12
C PRO A 221 -11.05 1.41 -24.46
N HIS A 222 -11.00 2.54 -23.73
CA HIS A 222 -12.02 3.60 -23.74
C HIS A 222 -11.72 4.72 -24.73
N VAL A 223 -10.49 4.78 -25.25
CA VAL A 223 -10.04 5.83 -26.15
C VAL A 223 -9.80 5.30 -27.56
N ASP A 224 -9.66 6.22 -28.50
CA ASP A 224 -9.21 5.94 -29.87
C ASP A 224 -7.98 6.78 -30.15
N PHE A 225 -6.81 6.14 -30.12
CA PHE A 225 -5.52 6.81 -30.22
C PHE A 225 -5.33 7.65 -31.49
N GLN A 226 -6.05 7.33 -32.57
CA GLN A 226 -5.91 8.03 -33.85
C GLN A 226 -6.71 9.34 -33.93
N GLU A 227 -7.58 9.57 -32.95
CA GLU A 227 -8.47 10.73 -32.90
C GLU A 227 -8.03 11.72 -31.82
N MET A 228 -8.60 12.92 -31.84
CA MET A 228 -8.46 13.86 -30.73
C MET A 228 -9.40 13.48 -29.59
N HIS A 229 -9.03 13.85 -28.36
CA HIS A 229 -9.82 13.62 -27.15
C HIS A 229 -10.03 14.91 -26.37
N PHE A 230 -11.20 15.01 -25.73
CA PHE A 230 -11.44 15.86 -24.59
C PHE A 230 -10.92 15.15 -23.34
N ILE A 231 -10.03 15.81 -22.61
CA ILE A 231 -9.50 15.35 -21.33
C ILE A 231 -9.93 16.40 -20.30
N ASN A 232 -10.81 16.02 -19.38
CA ASN A 232 -11.33 16.92 -18.35
C ASN A 232 -10.84 16.49 -16.97
N ILE A 233 -10.44 17.46 -16.17
CA ILE A 233 -10.20 17.32 -14.73
C ILE A 233 -11.21 18.24 -14.02
N ILE A 234 -12.10 17.62 -13.25
CA ILE A 234 -13.27 18.27 -12.64
C ILE A 234 -13.24 18.01 -11.13
N PRO A 235 -13.32 19.04 -10.28
CA PRO A 235 -13.42 18.82 -8.85
C PRO A 235 -14.80 18.28 -8.46
N ASN A 236 -14.84 17.23 -7.64
CA ASN A 236 -16.07 16.71 -7.05
C ASN A 236 -16.33 17.45 -5.74
N ARG A 237 -17.31 18.35 -5.72
CA ARG A 237 -17.58 19.21 -4.56
C ARG A 237 -19.02 19.01 -4.08
N SER A 238 -19.19 18.98 -2.77
CA SER A 238 -20.51 18.96 -2.13
C SER A 238 -21.06 20.38 -1.95
N GLU A 239 -22.39 20.53 -1.80
CA GLU A 239 -23.05 21.84 -1.61
C GLU A 239 -22.47 22.64 -0.41
N ALA A 240 -22.04 21.95 0.65
CA ALA A 240 -21.46 22.57 1.84
C ALA A 240 -20.03 23.11 1.63
N GLU A 241 -19.29 22.57 0.66
CA GLU A 241 -17.93 23.01 0.34
C GLU A 241 -17.92 24.20 -0.64
N GLU A 242 -19.08 24.65 -1.14
CA GLU A 242 -19.23 25.61 -2.25
C GLU A 242 -18.78 27.05 -1.95
N VAL A 243 -18.57 27.41 -0.67
CA VAL A 243 -18.31 28.79 -0.26
C VAL A 243 -16.87 29.26 -0.57
N ASN A 244 -15.88 28.35 -0.55
CA ASN A 244 -14.47 28.69 -0.78
C ASN A 244 -13.93 28.07 -2.07
N PRO A 245 -13.12 28.76 -2.90
CA PRO A 245 -12.53 28.14 -4.09
C PRO A 245 -11.61 26.98 -3.70
N LEU A 246 -11.62 25.89 -4.50
CA LEU A 246 -10.67 24.79 -4.32
C LEU A 246 -9.38 25.15 -5.03
N THR A 247 -8.32 25.42 -4.28
CA THR A 247 -6.98 25.69 -4.83
C THR A 247 -6.22 24.38 -5.02
N VAL A 248 -5.80 24.12 -6.25
CA VAL A 248 -4.93 22.99 -6.60
C VAL A 248 -3.75 23.52 -7.41
N VAL A 249 -2.56 23.06 -7.07
CA VAL A 249 -1.34 23.38 -7.80
C VAL A 249 -1.00 22.19 -8.68
N PHE A 250 -0.88 22.41 -9.99
CA PHE A 250 -0.53 21.40 -10.97
C PHE A 250 0.89 21.60 -11.49
N GLY A 251 1.63 20.50 -11.58
CA GLY A 251 2.92 20.44 -12.26
C GLY A 251 2.78 19.86 -13.67
N PHE A 252 3.43 18.74 -13.96
CA PHE A 252 3.19 18.04 -15.22
C PHE A 252 1.87 17.27 -15.21
N VAL A 253 1.07 17.43 -16.26
CA VAL A 253 -0.15 16.65 -16.47
C VAL A 253 -0.22 16.20 -17.94
N GLY A 254 -0.06 14.90 -18.17
CA GLY A 254 -0.08 14.34 -19.52
C GLY A 254 0.29 12.87 -19.59
N PHE A 255 0.25 12.32 -20.80
CA PHE A 255 0.68 10.96 -21.08
C PHE A 255 2.19 10.87 -21.17
N ILE A 256 2.75 9.77 -20.67
CA ILE A 256 4.17 9.49 -20.65
C ILE A 256 4.47 8.06 -21.09
N GLN A 257 5.65 7.86 -21.65
CA GLN A 257 6.29 6.57 -21.81
C GLN A 257 7.51 6.54 -20.91
N GLN A 258 7.52 5.61 -19.95
CA GLN A 258 8.51 5.54 -18.89
C GLN A 258 9.76 4.79 -19.38
N SER A 259 10.93 5.15 -18.85
CA SER A 259 12.11 4.30 -18.98
C SER A 259 11.99 3.03 -18.11
N PRO A 260 12.69 1.92 -18.42
CA PRO A 260 12.69 0.71 -17.62
C PRO A 260 13.07 0.97 -16.15
N GLN A 261 13.99 1.92 -15.93
CA GLN A 261 14.46 2.34 -14.61
C GLN A 261 13.34 3.00 -13.77
N LEU A 262 12.45 3.79 -14.41
CA LEU A 262 11.29 4.39 -13.76
C LEU A 262 10.16 3.39 -13.51
N GLN A 263 9.92 2.47 -14.45
CA GLN A 263 8.94 1.38 -14.28
C GLN A 263 9.30 0.50 -13.06
N GLU A 264 10.59 0.28 -12.83
CA GLU A 264 11.11 -0.48 -11.69
C GLU A 264 10.99 0.29 -10.37
N ARG A 265 11.36 1.58 -10.32
CA ARG A 265 11.19 2.42 -9.11
C ARG A 265 9.74 2.56 -8.66
N ILE A 266 8.83 2.83 -9.59
CA ILE A 266 7.39 2.98 -9.28
C ILE A 266 6.79 1.64 -8.82
N SER A 267 7.30 0.51 -9.33
CA SER A 267 6.89 -0.81 -8.87
C SER A 267 7.32 -1.12 -7.43
N LEU A 268 8.40 -0.49 -6.94
CA LEU A 268 8.89 -0.62 -5.56
C LEU A 268 8.10 0.28 -4.60
N ASP A 269 7.73 1.49 -5.00
CA ASP A 269 6.90 2.40 -4.17
C ASP A 269 5.40 2.02 -4.16
N ALA A 270 4.96 1.22 -5.14
CA ALA A 270 3.62 0.64 -5.20
C ALA A 270 3.47 -0.64 -4.37
N LEU A 271 4.51 -1.05 -3.63
CA LEU A 271 4.38 -2.18 -2.70
C LEU A 271 3.26 -1.85 -1.68
N PRO A 272 2.37 -2.81 -1.38
CA PRO A 272 1.33 -2.60 -0.40
C PRO A 272 1.95 -2.11 0.91
N ASN A 273 1.23 -1.23 1.62
CA ASN A 273 1.63 -0.57 2.87
C ASN A 273 1.76 -1.55 4.06
N LYS A 274 2.08 -2.81 3.80
CA LYS A 274 2.04 -3.96 4.71
C LYS A 274 3.47 -4.48 4.91
N SER A 275 3.83 -4.69 6.17
CA SER A 275 5.16 -5.18 6.52
C SER A 275 5.40 -6.60 6.03
N ILE A 276 6.59 -6.83 5.47
CA ILE A 276 7.10 -8.15 5.09
C ILE A 276 7.42 -8.94 6.36
N LYS A 277 7.06 -10.22 6.35
CA LYS A 277 7.33 -11.16 7.44
C LYS A 277 8.39 -12.19 7.06
N VAL A 278 8.43 -12.59 5.79
CA VAL A 278 9.34 -13.61 5.26
C VAL A 278 9.98 -13.09 3.98
N LEU A 279 11.30 -13.20 3.88
CA LEU A 279 12.05 -12.98 2.65
C LEU A 279 12.57 -14.34 2.14
N VAL A 280 12.15 -14.69 0.93
CA VAL A 280 12.52 -15.93 0.25
C VAL A 280 13.63 -15.60 -0.75
N TRP A 281 14.76 -16.28 -0.61
CA TRP A 281 15.94 -16.07 -1.42
C TRP A 281 16.11 -17.20 -2.43
N ASP A 282 16.47 -16.86 -3.66
CA ASP A 282 17.25 -17.77 -4.49
C ASP A 282 18.72 -17.82 -4.03
N LEU A 283 19.47 -18.81 -4.50
CA LEU A 283 20.86 -19.03 -4.15
C LEU A 283 21.81 -18.60 -5.26
N ASP A 284 21.83 -19.32 -6.38
CA ASP A 284 22.76 -19.08 -7.48
C ASP A 284 22.53 -17.70 -8.11
N ASN A 285 23.61 -16.97 -8.38
CA ASN A 285 23.61 -15.57 -8.85
C ASN A 285 22.76 -14.58 -8.03
N THR A 286 22.25 -14.98 -6.87
CA THR A 286 21.39 -14.17 -6.00
C THR A 286 22.06 -13.98 -4.65
N LEU A 287 22.29 -15.06 -3.93
CA LEU A 287 22.95 -15.06 -2.63
C LEU A 287 24.49 -15.03 -2.77
N TRP A 288 24.99 -15.78 -3.74
CA TRP A 288 26.38 -15.78 -4.19
C TRP A 288 26.48 -15.49 -5.68
N ASP A 289 27.67 -15.16 -6.16
CA ASP A 289 27.98 -15.07 -7.57
C ASP A 289 28.43 -16.44 -8.10
N GLY A 290 27.84 -16.90 -9.21
CA GLY A 290 28.09 -18.20 -9.82
C GLY A 290 26.97 -19.23 -9.59
N VAL A 291 27.12 -20.39 -10.22
CA VAL A 291 26.20 -21.53 -10.15
C VAL A 291 26.90 -22.70 -9.46
N LEU A 292 26.41 -23.10 -8.28
CA LEU A 292 27.07 -24.11 -7.42
C LEU A 292 27.38 -25.42 -8.16
N VAL A 293 26.47 -25.89 -9.02
CA VAL A 293 26.62 -27.15 -9.76
C VAL A 293 27.70 -27.05 -10.85
N GLU A 294 27.89 -25.87 -11.44
CA GLU A 294 28.81 -25.66 -12.57
C GLU A 294 30.20 -25.22 -12.09
N ASP A 295 30.25 -24.24 -11.19
CA ASP A 295 31.50 -23.59 -10.75
C ASP A 295 32.17 -24.33 -9.59
N GLY A 296 31.38 -25.08 -8.82
CA GLY A 296 31.80 -25.75 -7.60
C GLY A 296 31.95 -24.81 -6.39
N ALA A 297 31.86 -25.40 -5.19
CA ALA A 297 31.82 -24.68 -3.92
C ALA A 297 33.03 -23.77 -3.65
N ASP A 298 34.20 -24.08 -4.22
CA ASP A 298 35.45 -23.33 -3.98
C ASP A 298 35.52 -22.00 -4.76
N ARG A 299 34.70 -21.84 -5.81
CA ARG A 299 34.76 -20.67 -6.71
C ARG A 299 33.61 -19.69 -6.53
N ILE A 300 32.51 -20.13 -5.92
CA ILE A 300 31.37 -19.26 -5.61
C ILE A 300 31.66 -18.41 -4.38
N GLN A 301 31.28 -17.14 -4.45
CA GLN A 301 31.50 -16.18 -3.37
C GLN A 301 30.21 -15.46 -3.02
N LEU A 302 29.98 -15.25 -1.73
CA LEU A 302 28.85 -14.45 -1.27
C LEU A 302 28.89 -13.04 -1.86
N LYS A 303 27.72 -12.53 -2.25
CA LYS A 303 27.62 -11.14 -2.66
C LYS A 303 27.98 -10.21 -1.51
N LYS A 304 28.71 -9.15 -1.85
CA LYS A 304 29.19 -8.16 -0.87
C LYS A 304 28.02 -7.57 -0.07
N GLY A 305 28.07 -7.64 1.26
CA GLY A 305 27.06 -7.04 2.14
C GLY A 305 25.82 -7.91 2.40
N ILE A 306 25.69 -9.07 1.76
CA ILE A 306 24.47 -9.88 1.88
C ILE A 306 24.29 -10.49 3.27
N THR A 307 25.40 -10.81 3.94
CA THR A 307 25.38 -11.35 5.30
C THR A 307 24.83 -10.31 6.28
N GLU A 308 25.23 -9.05 6.11
CA GLU A 308 24.75 -7.91 6.91
C GLU A 308 23.27 -7.65 6.66
N VAL A 309 22.81 -7.75 5.41
CA VAL A 309 21.38 -7.65 5.06
C VAL A 309 20.58 -8.74 5.77
N ILE A 310 20.96 -10.01 5.64
CA ILE A 310 20.26 -11.14 6.28
C ILE A 310 20.20 -10.95 7.80
N LYS A 311 21.33 -10.58 8.43
CA LYS A 311 21.40 -10.33 9.89
C LYS A 311 20.54 -9.14 10.33
N THR A 312 20.52 -8.07 9.55
CA THR A 312 19.70 -6.88 9.83
C THR A 312 18.21 -7.22 9.76
N LEU A 313 17.81 -7.98 8.75
CA LEU A 313 16.43 -8.44 8.59
C LEU A 313 16.03 -9.41 9.71
N ASP A 314 16.91 -10.35 10.09
CA ASP A 314 16.71 -11.28 11.21
C ASP A 314 16.51 -10.52 12.53
N ALA A 315 17.33 -9.49 12.80
CA ALA A 315 17.20 -8.65 13.99
C ALA A 315 15.87 -7.87 14.03
N ARG A 316 15.33 -7.50 12.86
CA ARG A 316 13.99 -6.89 12.71
C ARG A 316 12.85 -7.92 12.76
N GLY A 317 13.18 -9.19 12.89
CA GLY A 317 12.24 -10.31 12.91
C GLY A 317 11.69 -10.70 11.54
N ILE A 318 12.30 -10.26 10.45
CA ILE A 318 11.97 -10.73 9.11
C ILE A 318 12.77 -12.01 8.88
N VAL A 319 12.07 -13.13 8.76
CA VAL A 319 12.70 -14.45 8.71
C VAL A 319 13.06 -14.80 7.27
N SER A 320 14.23 -15.40 7.07
CA SER A 320 14.68 -15.81 5.74
C SER A 320 14.33 -17.26 5.45
N SER A 321 13.96 -17.53 4.19
CA SER A 321 13.75 -18.86 3.64
C SER A 321 14.39 -18.97 2.25
N ILE A 322 14.41 -20.16 1.65
CA ILE A 322 15.06 -20.41 0.37
C ILE A 322 14.04 -21.01 -0.60
N ALA A 323 14.02 -20.53 -1.84
CA ALA A 323 13.38 -21.21 -2.97
C ALA A 323 14.38 -21.26 -4.13
N SER A 324 15.08 -22.38 -4.27
CA SER A 324 16.18 -22.50 -5.24
C SER A 324 16.17 -23.84 -5.96
N LYS A 325 16.57 -23.81 -7.24
CA LYS A 325 16.69 -24.99 -8.10
C LYS A 325 18.09 -25.57 -7.99
N ASN A 326 18.30 -26.37 -6.95
CA ASN A 326 19.61 -26.95 -6.65
C ASN A 326 19.46 -28.36 -6.01
N ASP A 327 20.60 -29.03 -5.83
CA ASP A 327 20.67 -30.22 -4.97
C ASP A 327 20.68 -29.80 -3.50
N HIS A 328 19.72 -30.30 -2.73
CA HIS A 328 19.51 -29.88 -1.35
C HIS A 328 20.78 -30.06 -0.49
N ASP A 329 21.38 -31.24 -0.51
CA ASP A 329 22.46 -31.58 0.40
C ASP A 329 23.74 -30.80 0.09
N ARG A 330 24.05 -30.62 -1.21
CA ARG A 330 25.18 -29.80 -1.64
C ARG A 330 25.00 -28.32 -1.29
N ALA A 331 23.84 -27.75 -1.62
CA ALA A 331 23.56 -26.34 -1.33
C ALA A 331 23.54 -26.07 0.18
N TRP A 332 22.96 -26.98 0.96
CA TRP A 332 22.91 -26.85 2.42
C TRP A 332 24.26 -27.01 3.09
N ALA A 333 25.11 -27.92 2.61
CA ALA A 333 26.49 -28.07 3.08
C ALA A 333 27.30 -26.79 2.82
N HIS A 334 27.13 -26.19 1.64
CA HIS A 334 27.81 -24.94 1.31
C HIS A 334 27.32 -23.75 2.16
N LEU A 335 26.01 -23.59 2.33
CA LEU A 335 25.42 -22.59 3.24
C LEU A 335 25.91 -22.75 4.69
N SER A 336 26.14 -24.00 5.12
CA SER A 336 26.67 -24.32 6.45
C SER A 336 28.13 -23.91 6.58
N ALA A 337 28.95 -24.18 5.56
CA ALA A 337 30.36 -23.75 5.52
C ALA A 337 30.49 -22.21 5.54
N LEU A 338 29.53 -21.50 4.94
CA LEU A 338 29.43 -20.04 4.97
C LEU A 338 28.86 -19.48 6.28
N GLY A 339 28.42 -20.33 7.21
CA GLY A 339 27.81 -19.90 8.47
C GLY A 339 26.42 -19.26 8.34
N LEU A 340 25.75 -19.46 7.20
CA LEU A 340 24.44 -18.86 6.91
C LEU A 340 23.26 -19.83 7.07
N ALA A 341 23.48 -21.14 7.05
CA ALA A 341 22.41 -22.14 7.13
C ALA A 341 21.45 -21.92 8.32
N ALA A 342 21.97 -21.47 9.47
CA ALA A 342 21.15 -21.21 10.66
C ALA A 342 20.13 -20.06 10.49
N TYR A 343 20.31 -19.18 9.51
CA TYR A 343 19.40 -18.06 9.23
C TYR A 343 18.18 -18.45 8.40
N PHE A 344 18.24 -19.60 7.72
CA PHE A 344 17.19 -20.05 6.82
C PHE A 344 16.28 -21.07 7.49
N VAL A 345 14.97 -20.84 7.39
CA VAL A 345 13.94 -21.71 7.97
C VAL A 345 12.98 -22.17 6.88
N PHE A 346 12.57 -23.44 6.93
CA PHE A 346 11.77 -24.10 5.89
C PHE A 346 12.33 -23.94 4.47
N PRO A 347 13.61 -24.27 4.21
CA PRO A 347 14.20 -24.13 2.88
C PRO A 347 13.55 -25.08 1.88
N GLU A 348 13.24 -24.57 0.70
CA GLU A 348 12.74 -25.34 -0.45
C GLU A 348 13.83 -25.36 -1.54
N ILE A 349 14.72 -26.35 -1.45
CA ILE A 349 15.79 -26.56 -2.42
C ILE A 349 15.46 -27.81 -3.22
N ASN A 350 14.94 -27.63 -4.43
CA ASN A 350 14.52 -28.72 -5.32
C ASN A 350 14.32 -28.22 -6.75
N TRP A 351 14.20 -29.13 -7.71
CA TRP A 351 14.05 -28.83 -9.14
C TRP A 351 12.62 -28.46 -9.56
N GLY A 352 11.68 -28.31 -8.61
CA GLY A 352 10.30 -27.95 -8.89
C GLY A 352 10.10 -26.46 -9.21
N PRO A 353 8.87 -26.05 -9.59
CA PRO A 353 8.54 -24.64 -9.82
C PRO A 353 8.65 -23.81 -8.54
N LYS A 354 9.28 -22.63 -8.61
CA LYS A 354 9.50 -21.78 -7.42
C LYS A 354 8.20 -21.23 -6.85
N SER A 355 7.16 -21.07 -7.67
CA SER A 355 5.81 -20.73 -7.20
C SER A 355 5.23 -21.75 -6.22
N GLN A 356 5.49 -23.04 -6.43
CA GLN A 356 5.04 -24.10 -5.52
C GLN A 356 5.87 -24.11 -4.23
N SER A 357 7.19 -23.88 -4.33
CA SER A 357 8.07 -23.70 -3.18
C SER A 357 7.60 -22.55 -2.28
N ILE A 358 7.29 -21.39 -2.86
CA ILE A 358 6.76 -20.24 -2.12
C ILE A 358 5.40 -20.54 -1.48
N GLN A 359 4.55 -21.33 -2.13
CA GLN A 359 3.29 -21.78 -1.52
C GLN A 359 3.55 -22.63 -0.27
N ARG A 360 4.42 -23.64 -0.35
CA ARG A 360 4.78 -24.48 0.79
C ARG A 360 5.42 -23.69 1.91
N ILE A 361 6.29 -22.71 1.58
CA ILE A 361 6.87 -21.77 2.55
C ILE A 361 5.75 -20.99 3.25
N ALA A 362 4.80 -20.41 2.51
CA ALA A 362 3.68 -19.67 3.11
C ALA A 362 2.86 -20.52 4.09
N GLU A 363 2.61 -21.79 3.72
CA GLU A 363 1.89 -22.77 4.54
C GLU A 363 2.69 -23.16 5.80
N ASN A 364 3.98 -23.46 5.66
CA ASN A 364 4.88 -23.82 6.77
C ASN A 364 5.04 -22.69 7.80
N PHE A 365 5.20 -21.45 7.34
CA PHE A 365 5.26 -20.27 8.19
C PHE A 365 3.87 -19.84 8.72
N ASN A 366 2.78 -20.37 8.14
CA ASN A 366 1.40 -19.95 8.35
C ASN A 366 1.24 -18.42 8.25
N VAL A 367 1.67 -17.86 7.12
CA VAL A 367 1.58 -16.42 6.82
C VAL A 367 0.89 -16.18 5.49
N GLY A 368 0.26 -15.01 5.34
CA GLY A 368 -0.31 -14.59 4.06
C GLY A 368 0.80 -14.32 3.05
N LYS A 369 0.58 -14.72 1.78
CA LYS A 369 1.48 -14.47 0.66
C LYS A 369 1.75 -12.97 0.44
N ASP A 370 0.77 -12.14 0.78
CA ASP A 370 0.86 -10.67 0.82
C ASP A 370 1.84 -10.10 1.87
N THR A 371 2.52 -10.97 2.62
CA THR A 371 3.60 -10.62 3.55
C THR A 371 4.92 -11.33 3.24
N ILE A 372 5.01 -11.96 2.07
CA ILE A 372 6.19 -12.65 1.58
C ILE A 372 6.85 -11.79 0.50
N ALA A 373 8.16 -11.65 0.58
CA ALA A 373 9.00 -11.11 -0.47
C ALA A 373 9.83 -12.24 -1.10
N PHE A 374 10.09 -12.15 -2.39
CA PHE A 374 10.92 -13.09 -3.14
C PHE A 374 11.98 -12.35 -3.94
N ILE A 375 13.23 -12.79 -3.82
CA ILE A 375 14.39 -12.21 -4.53
C ILE A 375 15.11 -13.30 -5.33
N ASP A 376 15.37 -13.00 -6.60
CA ASP A 376 15.89 -13.97 -7.58
C ASP A 376 16.60 -13.23 -8.73
N ASP A 377 17.57 -13.86 -9.39
CA ASP A 377 18.31 -13.30 -10.52
C ASP A 377 17.60 -13.49 -11.86
N SER A 378 16.89 -14.60 -12.02
CA SER A 378 16.18 -15.00 -13.22
C SER A 378 14.87 -14.25 -13.39
N ALA A 379 14.77 -13.49 -14.48
CA ALA A 379 13.51 -12.83 -14.86
C ALA A 379 12.38 -13.84 -15.13
N PHE A 380 12.72 -15.05 -15.57
CA PHE A 380 11.76 -16.12 -15.83
C PHE A 380 11.10 -16.59 -14.52
N GLU A 381 11.91 -16.93 -13.52
CA GLU A 381 11.42 -17.40 -12.21
C GLU A 381 10.62 -16.31 -11.49
N ARG A 382 11.10 -15.06 -11.52
CA ARG A 382 10.36 -13.90 -10.98
C ARG A 382 8.98 -13.74 -11.61
N ASN A 383 8.88 -13.88 -12.94
CA ASN A 383 7.61 -13.75 -13.65
C ASN A 383 6.67 -14.94 -13.37
N GLU A 384 7.21 -16.16 -13.24
CA GLU A 384 6.44 -17.34 -12.85
C GLU A 384 5.73 -17.11 -11.52
N VAL A 385 6.50 -16.73 -10.49
CA VAL A 385 5.98 -16.46 -9.16
C VAL A 385 4.94 -15.33 -9.19
N LYS A 386 5.25 -14.21 -9.87
CA LYS A 386 4.34 -13.06 -9.97
C LYS A 386 3.00 -13.40 -10.62
N ASN A 387 3.01 -14.27 -11.63
CA ASN A 387 1.79 -14.67 -12.34
C ASN A 387 0.90 -15.59 -11.49
N ILE A 388 1.50 -16.50 -10.71
CA ILE A 388 0.76 -17.47 -9.91
C ILE A 388 0.34 -16.87 -8.55
N HIS A 389 1.22 -16.10 -7.92
CA HIS A 389 0.98 -15.47 -6.62
C HIS A 389 1.21 -13.95 -6.73
N PRO A 390 0.26 -13.19 -7.31
CA PRO A 390 0.40 -11.75 -7.51
C PRO A 390 0.49 -10.95 -6.21
N GLU A 391 0.20 -11.55 -5.06
CA GLU A 391 0.34 -10.91 -3.74
C GLU A 391 1.79 -10.90 -3.22
N VAL A 392 2.67 -11.75 -3.77
CA VAL A 392 4.07 -11.84 -3.33
C VAL A 392 4.86 -10.65 -3.89
N SER A 393 5.61 -9.98 -3.02
CA SER A 393 6.47 -8.86 -3.41
C SER A 393 7.73 -9.40 -4.12
N ILE A 394 7.98 -8.99 -5.36
CA ILE A 394 9.06 -9.53 -6.19
C ILE A 394 10.19 -8.51 -6.32
N PHE A 395 11.42 -8.94 -6.05
CA PHE A 395 12.64 -8.12 -6.12
C PHE A 395 13.68 -8.78 -7.03
N LYS A 396 14.53 -7.95 -7.66
CA LYS A 396 15.68 -8.48 -8.39
C LYS A 396 16.82 -8.75 -7.42
N HIS A 397 17.68 -9.70 -7.78
CA HIS A 397 18.93 -9.96 -7.07
C HIS A 397 19.82 -8.71 -6.83
N SER A 398 19.68 -7.65 -7.63
CA SER A 398 20.42 -6.39 -7.47
C SER A 398 19.92 -5.54 -6.30
N ASP A 399 18.71 -5.80 -5.81
CA ASP A 399 18.01 -4.91 -4.88
C ASP A 399 18.28 -5.25 -3.40
N TYR A 400 19.00 -6.35 -3.13
CA TYR A 400 19.21 -6.88 -1.78
C TYR A 400 19.71 -5.85 -0.76
N MET A 401 20.59 -4.93 -1.18
CA MET A 401 21.13 -3.88 -0.30
C MET A 401 20.09 -2.80 0.05
N THR A 402 19.19 -2.48 -0.87
CA THR A 402 18.18 -1.43 -0.64
C THR A 402 16.96 -1.95 0.10
N LEU A 403 16.78 -3.28 0.19
CA LEU A 403 15.66 -3.88 0.93
C LEU A 403 15.56 -3.36 2.36
N THR A 404 16.68 -3.19 3.06
CA THR A 404 16.69 -2.72 4.45
C THR A 404 16.28 -1.25 4.62
N GLU A 405 16.23 -0.48 3.53
CA GLU A 405 15.82 0.93 3.51
C GLU A 405 14.32 1.09 3.27
N LEU A 406 13.66 0.05 2.74
CA LEU A 406 12.24 0.07 2.45
C LEU A 406 11.41 0.01 3.74
N ALA A 407 10.33 0.79 3.79
CA ALA A 407 9.38 0.80 4.91
C ALA A 407 8.78 -0.61 5.17
N ALA A 408 8.52 -1.37 4.10
CA ALA A 408 7.98 -2.73 4.20
C ALA A 408 8.92 -3.71 4.94
N PHE A 409 10.23 -3.46 4.94
CA PHE A 409 11.25 -4.26 5.64
C PHE A 409 11.73 -3.62 6.95
N SER A 410 11.01 -2.59 7.43
CA SER A 410 11.31 -1.87 8.66
C SER A 410 10.10 -1.88 9.61
N PRO A 411 9.59 -3.06 10.02
CA PRO A 411 8.47 -3.14 10.96
C PRO A 411 8.87 -2.57 12.33
N GLN A 412 7.87 -2.14 13.10
CA GLN A 412 8.09 -1.86 14.53
C GLN A 412 8.62 -3.12 15.21
N THR A 413 9.67 -2.94 16.02
CA THR A 413 10.39 -4.04 16.68
C THR A 413 10.13 -4.02 18.18
N SER A 414 10.13 -5.21 18.78
CA SER A 414 10.21 -5.41 20.22
C SER A 414 11.41 -6.32 20.54
N SER A 415 11.64 -6.60 21.82
CA SER A 415 12.66 -7.57 22.26
C SER A 415 12.43 -8.98 21.70
N GLU A 416 11.22 -9.34 21.29
CA GLU A 416 10.92 -10.63 20.64
C GLU A 416 11.23 -10.67 19.15
N SER A 417 11.42 -9.51 18.51
CA SER A 417 11.63 -9.46 17.06
C SER A 417 12.88 -10.25 16.65
N ALA A 418 13.99 -10.13 17.38
CA ALA A 418 15.21 -10.90 17.11
C ALA A 418 15.07 -12.41 17.43
N LEU A 419 14.09 -12.81 18.24
CA LEU A 419 13.82 -14.21 18.59
C LEU A 419 12.86 -14.89 17.60
N ARG A 420 12.33 -14.15 16.62
CA ARG A 420 11.33 -14.65 15.67
C ARG A 420 11.81 -15.91 14.95
N ARG A 421 13.07 -15.91 14.51
CA ARG A 421 13.68 -17.05 13.83
C ARG A 421 13.72 -18.28 14.72
N SER A 422 14.11 -18.16 15.99
CA SER A 422 14.14 -19.32 16.89
C SER A 422 12.78 -19.97 17.08
N PHE A 423 11.69 -19.19 17.07
CA PHE A 423 10.34 -19.72 17.16
C PHE A 423 9.97 -20.60 15.96
N TYR A 424 10.32 -20.16 14.74
CA TYR A 424 10.07 -20.94 13.53
C TYR A 424 11.04 -22.13 13.40
N VAL A 425 12.28 -22.02 13.87
CA VAL A 425 13.20 -23.17 13.96
C VAL A 425 12.66 -24.24 14.90
N ALA A 426 12.14 -23.86 16.07
CA ALA A 426 11.47 -24.78 16.98
C ALA A 426 10.24 -25.43 16.30
N GLN A 427 9.44 -24.65 15.56
CA GLN A 427 8.33 -25.17 14.78
C GLN A 427 8.78 -26.17 13.69
N GLN A 428 9.86 -25.90 12.96
CA GLN A 428 10.39 -26.80 11.95
C GLN A 428 10.81 -28.14 12.56
N LYS A 429 11.56 -28.12 13.66
CA LYS A 429 11.92 -29.33 14.42
C LYS A 429 10.68 -30.12 14.86
N ARG A 430 9.66 -29.42 15.34
CA ARG A 430 8.38 -30.00 15.76
C ARG A 430 7.67 -30.70 14.62
N SER A 431 7.61 -30.07 13.44
CA SER A 431 7.02 -30.65 12.23
C SER A 431 7.77 -31.89 11.77
N THR A 432 9.11 -31.89 11.82
CA THR A 432 9.92 -33.07 11.49
C THR A 432 9.62 -34.24 12.41
N VAL A 433 9.54 -34.01 13.73
CA VAL A 433 9.19 -35.08 14.69
C VAL A 433 7.74 -35.53 14.51
N ARG A 434 6.82 -34.62 14.17
CA ARG A 434 5.43 -34.96 13.85
C ARG A 434 5.32 -35.89 12.66
N CYS A 435 6.06 -35.65 11.58
CA CYS A 435 6.01 -36.50 10.38
C CYS A 435 6.43 -37.96 10.66
N GLY A 436 7.25 -38.20 11.68
CA GLY A 436 7.65 -39.53 12.12
C GLY A 436 6.83 -40.10 13.28
N PHE A 437 5.69 -39.49 13.64
CA PHE A 437 4.85 -39.92 14.76
C PHE A 437 3.58 -40.62 14.25
N ASP A 438 3.39 -41.88 14.65
CA ASP A 438 2.31 -42.75 14.16
C ASP A 438 0.98 -42.64 14.95
N GLY A 439 0.95 -41.89 16.06
CA GLY A 439 -0.23 -41.74 16.91
C GLY A 439 -1.14 -40.55 16.53
N GLU A 440 -2.22 -40.38 17.27
CA GLU A 440 -3.20 -39.31 17.01
C GLU A 440 -2.63 -37.89 17.25
N TYR A 441 -3.30 -36.88 16.69
CA TYR A 441 -2.83 -35.50 16.83
C TYR A 441 -2.73 -35.06 18.31
N GLY A 442 -3.75 -35.38 19.12
CA GLY A 442 -3.80 -34.99 20.53
C GLY A 442 -2.71 -35.65 21.38
N GLU A 443 -2.37 -36.91 21.11
CA GLU A 443 -1.32 -37.63 21.86
C GLU A 443 0.05 -36.97 21.68
N PHE A 444 0.38 -36.59 20.45
CA PHE A 444 1.61 -35.84 20.18
C PHE A 444 1.65 -34.50 20.90
N ILE A 445 0.53 -33.77 20.99
CA ILE A 445 0.48 -32.51 21.75
C ILE A 445 0.85 -32.75 23.22
N LYS A 446 0.38 -33.85 23.84
CA LYS A 446 0.82 -34.25 25.19
C LYS A 446 2.34 -34.46 25.23
N THR A 447 2.90 -35.13 24.22
CA THR A 447 4.36 -35.37 24.17
C THR A 447 5.19 -34.10 23.99
N CYS A 448 4.61 -33.00 23.51
CA CYS A 448 5.30 -31.71 23.40
C CYS A 448 5.55 -31.07 24.77
N ASN A 449 4.79 -31.46 25.80
CA ASN A 449 4.85 -30.91 27.14
C ASN A 449 4.76 -29.38 27.14
N ILE A 450 3.66 -28.87 26.57
CA ILE A 450 3.44 -27.42 26.45
C ILE A 450 3.11 -26.87 27.85
N GLN A 451 3.83 -25.82 28.23
CA GLN A 451 3.61 -25.06 29.47
C GLN A 451 3.09 -23.67 29.12
N LEU A 452 1.91 -23.34 29.62
CA LEU A 452 1.25 -22.05 29.45
C LEU A 452 1.40 -21.24 30.74
N GLN A 453 2.05 -20.09 30.64
CA GLN A 453 2.16 -19.13 31.72
C GLN A 453 1.17 -17.99 31.49
N ILE A 454 0.25 -17.80 32.42
CA ILE A 454 -0.74 -16.71 32.42
C ILE A 454 -0.30 -15.69 33.45
N ARG A 455 -0.31 -14.40 33.12
CA ARG A 455 0.04 -13.30 34.03
C ARG A 455 -0.83 -12.07 33.75
N CYS A 456 -1.05 -11.24 34.75
CA CYS A 456 -1.69 -9.93 34.54
C CYS A 456 -0.78 -9.04 33.69
N ALA A 457 -1.36 -8.30 32.74
CA ALA A 457 -0.59 -7.40 31.91
C ALA A 457 -0.01 -6.26 32.75
N GLN A 458 1.25 -5.91 32.47
CA GLN A 458 1.97 -4.82 33.11
C GLN A 458 2.59 -3.95 32.04
N LEU A 459 2.80 -2.66 32.35
CA LEU A 459 3.40 -1.70 31.41
C LEU A 459 4.81 -2.11 30.95
N THR A 460 5.53 -2.92 31.72
CA THR A 460 6.82 -3.50 31.34
C THR A 460 6.75 -4.41 30.11
N PHE A 461 5.58 -4.96 29.79
CA PHE A 461 5.35 -5.84 28.64
C PHE A 461 4.63 -5.15 27.47
N ILE A 462 4.42 -3.84 27.55
CA ILE A 462 3.60 -3.09 26.60
C ILE A 462 4.04 -3.27 25.14
N ASP A 463 5.34 -3.23 24.87
CA ASP A 463 5.84 -3.31 23.48
C ASP A 463 5.64 -4.71 22.89
N ARG A 464 5.70 -5.78 23.72
CA ARG A 464 5.42 -7.17 23.30
C ARG A 464 3.92 -7.36 23.02
N ILE A 465 3.07 -6.84 23.91
CA ILE A 465 1.61 -6.88 23.75
C ILE A 465 1.20 -6.09 22.50
N HIS A 466 1.75 -4.89 22.31
CA HIS A 466 1.48 -4.08 21.13
C HIS A 466 1.93 -4.78 19.85
N GLU A 467 3.12 -5.38 19.80
CA GLU A 467 3.56 -6.17 18.64
C GLU A 467 2.60 -7.35 18.36
N LEU A 468 2.18 -8.10 19.39
CA LEU A 468 1.23 -9.20 19.25
C LEU A 468 -0.11 -8.70 18.67
N VAL A 469 -0.68 -7.65 19.25
CA VAL A 469 -1.94 -7.04 18.82
C VAL A 469 -1.85 -6.58 17.37
N GLN A 470 -0.75 -5.97 16.95
CA GLN A 470 -0.60 -5.48 15.57
C GLN A 470 -0.40 -6.61 14.55
N ARG A 471 0.27 -7.72 14.93
CA ARG A 471 0.62 -8.80 14.01
C ARG A 471 -0.44 -9.90 13.88
N THR A 472 -1.32 -10.04 14.88
CA THR A 472 -2.32 -11.12 14.97
C THR A 472 -3.53 -10.84 14.10
N ASN A 473 -3.76 -11.64 13.05
CA ASN A 473 -4.93 -11.49 12.17
C ASN A 473 -5.89 -12.69 12.23
N GLN A 474 -5.38 -13.91 12.19
CA GLN A 474 -6.20 -15.13 12.10
C GLN A 474 -6.85 -15.53 13.42
N MET A 475 -6.22 -15.18 14.54
CA MET A 475 -6.67 -15.54 15.88
C MET A 475 -6.92 -14.27 16.71
N ASN A 476 -7.45 -13.22 16.08
CA ASN A 476 -7.94 -12.02 16.75
C ASN A 476 -9.46 -12.07 16.77
N PHE A 477 -10.05 -12.27 17.95
CA PHE A 477 -11.48 -12.50 18.12
C PHE A 477 -12.29 -11.20 17.99
N SER A 478 -11.76 -10.07 18.44
CA SER A 478 -12.44 -8.77 18.40
C SER A 478 -12.18 -7.98 17.12
N ALA A 479 -11.18 -8.38 16.33
CA ALA A 479 -10.67 -7.63 15.18
C ALA A 479 -10.21 -6.20 15.51
N THR A 480 -9.98 -5.91 16.79
CA THR A 480 -9.51 -4.61 17.26
C THR A 480 -7.99 -4.49 17.07
N ARG A 481 -7.54 -3.27 16.76
CA ARG A 481 -6.14 -2.87 16.77
C ARG A 481 -6.01 -1.73 17.75
N TYR A 482 -5.15 -1.91 18.74
CA TYR A 482 -4.86 -0.87 19.72
C TYR A 482 -3.55 -0.21 19.38
N ASP A 483 -3.52 1.11 19.42
CA ASP A 483 -2.26 1.82 19.55
C ASP A 483 -1.67 1.62 20.94
N ARG A 484 -0.43 2.08 21.10
CA ARG A 484 0.32 1.91 22.34
C ARG A 484 -0.30 2.68 23.51
N GLU A 485 -0.84 3.87 23.27
CA GLU A 485 -1.38 4.73 24.33
C GLU A 485 -2.68 4.16 24.90
N MET A 486 -3.57 3.68 24.04
CA MET A 486 -4.81 3.02 24.42
C MET A 486 -4.54 1.73 25.20
N LEU A 487 -3.55 0.92 24.80
CA LEU A 487 -3.15 -0.26 25.58
C LEU A 487 -2.65 0.11 26.97
N MET A 488 -1.89 1.21 27.10
CA MET A 488 -1.41 1.66 28.41
C MET A 488 -2.58 2.06 29.32
N GLN A 489 -3.58 2.77 28.78
CA GLN A 489 -4.79 3.14 29.51
C GLN A 489 -5.56 1.90 29.97
N LEU A 490 -5.77 0.92 29.09
CA LEU A 490 -6.47 -0.32 29.40
C LEU A 490 -5.75 -1.18 30.46
N ILE A 491 -4.42 -1.21 30.46
CA ILE A 491 -3.64 -1.94 31.47
C ILE A 491 -3.73 -1.28 32.85
N GLN A 492 -3.94 0.04 32.90
CA GLN A 492 -4.01 0.81 34.15
C GLN A 492 -5.45 0.94 34.69
N ASP A 493 -6.45 0.70 33.86
CA ASP A 493 -7.86 0.79 34.23
C ASP A 493 -8.25 -0.37 35.17
N GLN A 494 -8.87 -0.02 36.30
CA GLN A 494 -9.29 -0.97 37.32
C GLN A 494 -10.66 -1.61 37.04
N SER A 495 -11.39 -1.11 36.04
CA SER A 495 -12.67 -1.68 35.59
C SER A 495 -12.49 -2.86 34.64
N VAL A 496 -11.27 -3.09 34.17
CA VAL A 496 -10.92 -4.22 33.28
C VAL A 496 -9.82 -5.07 33.90
N ALA A 497 -9.85 -6.36 33.62
CA ALA A 497 -8.74 -7.27 33.88
C ALA A 497 -8.03 -7.58 32.56
N THR A 498 -6.71 -7.39 32.53
CA THR A 498 -5.89 -7.64 31.35
C THR A 498 -4.90 -8.77 31.63
N PHE A 499 -4.83 -9.74 30.71
CA PHE A 499 -3.91 -10.87 30.80
C PHE A 499 -3.03 -10.96 29.58
N PHE A 500 -1.79 -11.37 29.78
CA PHE A 500 -0.92 -11.80 28.70
C PHE A 500 -0.45 -13.24 28.96
N LEU A 501 -0.18 -13.95 27.87
CA LEU A 501 0.13 -15.36 27.89
C LEU A 501 1.50 -15.59 27.27
N ASN A 502 2.34 -16.39 27.94
CA ASN A 502 3.56 -16.94 27.36
C ASN A 502 3.42 -18.47 27.28
N ALA A 503 4.01 -19.08 26.27
CA ALA A 503 4.04 -20.54 26.18
C ALA A 503 5.45 -21.05 25.86
N THR A 504 5.78 -22.22 26.39
CA THR A 504 7.02 -22.94 26.07
C THR A 504 6.70 -24.41 25.81
N ASP A 505 7.57 -25.10 25.07
CA ASP A 505 7.52 -26.56 24.95
C ASP A 505 8.93 -27.16 24.94
N LYS A 506 9.03 -28.49 24.77
CA LYS A 506 10.32 -29.20 24.72
C LYS A 506 11.22 -28.80 23.54
N PHE A 507 10.69 -28.13 22.52
CA PHE A 507 11.42 -27.73 21.31
C PHE A 507 11.89 -26.27 21.38
N GLY A 508 11.24 -25.43 22.20
CA GLY A 508 11.63 -24.06 22.45
C GLY A 508 10.53 -23.19 23.05
N ASP A 509 10.86 -21.91 23.24
CA ASP A 509 9.92 -20.87 23.66
C ASP A 509 9.05 -20.42 22.47
N TYR A 510 7.80 -20.04 22.74
CA TYR A 510 6.91 -19.41 21.76
C TYR A 510 6.87 -17.89 21.89
N GLY A 511 7.39 -17.34 22.99
CA GLY A 511 7.29 -15.94 23.39
C GLY A 511 5.89 -15.62 23.94
N THR A 512 5.48 -14.36 23.78
CA THR A 512 4.13 -13.90 24.10
C THR A 512 3.17 -14.39 23.02
N VAL A 513 2.24 -15.24 23.42
CA VAL A 513 1.34 -15.99 22.54
C VAL A 513 -0.11 -15.57 22.66
N GLY A 514 -0.47 -14.74 23.63
CA GLY A 514 -1.83 -14.26 23.74
C GLY A 514 -1.99 -13.02 24.59
N PHE A 515 -3.12 -12.34 24.39
CA PHE A 515 -3.55 -11.18 25.15
C PHE A 515 -5.07 -11.21 25.28
N CYS A 516 -5.57 -10.86 26.46
CA CYS A 516 -6.99 -10.91 26.80
C CYS A 516 -7.38 -9.68 27.61
N ILE A 517 -8.55 -9.12 27.33
CA ILE A 517 -9.19 -8.04 28.08
C ILE A 517 -10.57 -8.51 28.53
N ILE A 518 -10.85 -8.32 29.82
CA ILE A 518 -12.12 -8.68 30.45
C ILE A 518 -12.69 -7.42 31.10
N ASP A 519 -13.90 -7.03 30.70
CA ASP A 519 -14.69 -6.02 31.41
C ASP A 519 -15.32 -6.67 32.64
N LEU A 520 -14.92 -6.21 33.82
CA LEU A 520 -15.38 -6.77 35.10
C LEU A 520 -16.82 -6.35 35.43
N ASN A 521 -17.26 -5.18 34.97
CA ASN A 521 -18.62 -4.68 35.21
C ASN A 521 -19.64 -5.46 34.37
N GLN A 522 -19.29 -5.75 33.12
CA GLN A 522 -20.13 -6.53 32.20
C GLN A 522 -19.93 -8.04 32.32
N ARG A 523 -18.92 -8.47 33.10
CA ARG A 523 -18.50 -9.87 33.26
C ARG A 523 -18.25 -10.55 31.91
N ARG A 524 -17.50 -9.87 31.04
CA ARG A 524 -17.35 -10.26 29.63
C ARG A 524 -15.93 -10.09 29.14
N VAL A 525 -15.44 -11.06 28.38
CA VAL A 525 -14.20 -10.95 27.60
C VAL A 525 -14.49 -10.12 26.35
N THR A 526 -13.98 -8.89 26.29
CA THR A 526 -14.19 -7.97 25.16
C THR A 526 -13.21 -8.27 24.03
N ASP A 527 -11.98 -8.65 24.38
CA ASP A 527 -10.90 -8.85 23.42
C ASP A 527 -10.09 -10.08 23.79
N LEU A 528 -9.92 -10.95 22.80
CA LEU A 528 -9.10 -12.16 22.92
C LEU A 528 -8.26 -12.33 21.66
N MET A 529 -6.96 -12.47 21.84
CA MET A 529 -6.01 -12.60 20.75
C MET A 529 -4.98 -13.67 21.05
N PHE A 530 -4.69 -14.52 20.06
CA PHE A 530 -3.61 -15.49 20.12
C PHE A 530 -2.67 -15.40 18.94
N SER A 531 -1.40 -15.69 19.16
CA SER A 531 -0.42 -15.82 18.09
C SER A 531 -0.72 -17.05 17.23
N CYS A 532 -0.52 -16.96 15.91
CA CYS A 532 -0.61 -18.11 15.02
C CYS A 532 0.38 -19.24 15.40
N ARG A 533 1.40 -18.94 16.21
CA ARG A 533 2.37 -19.91 16.71
C ARG A 533 1.76 -20.96 17.62
N ILE A 534 0.67 -20.67 18.34
CA ILE A 534 0.00 -21.64 19.22
C ILE A 534 -1.24 -22.26 18.61
N GLN A 535 -1.62 -21.80 17.42
CA GLN A 535 -2.80 -22.29 16.73
C GLN A 535 -2.79 -23.82 16.59
N SER A 536 -3.96 -24.43 16.85
CA SER A 536 -4.18 -25.87 16.82
C SER A 536 -3.39 -26.66 17.85
N LYS A 537 -2.75 -26.01 18.84
CA LYS A 537 -2.04 -26.68 19.94
C LYS A 537 -2.86 -26.75 21.22
N ARG A 538 -4.11 -26.31 21.16
CA ARG A 538 -5.07 -26.25 22.27
C ARG A 538 -4.69 -25.29 23.41
N VAL A 539 -3.78 -24.35 23.16
CA VAL A 539 -3.43 -23.30 24.13
C VAL A 539 -4.61 -22.37 24.36
N GLU A 540 -5.34 -22.08 23.28
CA GLU A 540 -6.60 -21.35 23.29
C GLU A 540 -7.68 -22.05 24.13
N HIS A 541 -7.81 -23.38 24.02
CA HIS A 541 -8.72 -24.19 24.84
C HIS A 541 -8.33 -24.19 26.31
N ALA A 542 -7.03 -24.40 26.61
CA ALA A 542 -6.51 -24.38 27.97
C ALA A 542 -6.72 -23.02 28.66
N PHE A 543 -6.52 -21.91 27.94
CA PHE A 543 -6.75 -20.57 28.49
C PHE A 543 -8.23 -20.31 28.78
N LEU A 544 -9.13 -20.65 27.84
CA LEU A 544 -10.57 -20.47 28.05
C LEU A 544 -11.11 -21.38 29.16
N GLY A 545 -10.59 -22.60 29.29
CA GLY A 545 -10.88 -23.49 30.41
C GLY A 545 -10.45 -22.89 31.75
N TRP A 546 -9.25 -22.31 31.82
CA TRP A 546 -8.81 -21.58 33.01
C TRP A 546 -9.69 -20.38 33.33
N LEU A 547 -10.13 -19.61 32.31
CA LEU A 547 -11.05 -18.49 32.49
C LEU A 547 -12.42 -18.93 33.00
N LEU A 548 -12.98 -20.03 32.49
CA LEU A 548 -14.25 -20.60 32.96
C LEU A 548 -14.19 -20.98 34.43
N ASN A 549 -13.12 -21.69 34.84
CA ASN A 549 -12.90 -22.05 36.24
C ASN A 549 -12.70 -20.81 37.13
N THR A 550 -11.94 -19.81 36.64
CA THR A 550 -11.76 -18.55 37.38
C THR A 550 -13.08 -17.80 37.55
N ALA A 551 -13.91 -17.73 36.50
CA ALA A 551 -15.23 -17.13 36.54
C ALA A 551 -16.18 -17.87 37.50
N TYR A 552 -16.16 -19.21 37.51
CA TYR A 552 -16.90 -20.03 38.46
C TYR A 552 -16.52 -19.71 39.91
N LEU A 553 -15.23 -19.71 40.24
CA LEU A 553 -14.72 -19.37 41.57
C LEU A 553 -15.06 -17.93 41.98
N SER A 554 -15.33 -17.07 41.01
CA SER A 554 -15.75 -15.67 41.19
C SER A 554 -17.26 -15.50 41.36
N GLY A 555 -18.04 -16.59 41.31
CA GLY A 555 -19.49 -16.54 41.42
C GLY A 555 -20.20 -16.01 40.17
N TRP A 556 -19.55 -16.04 39.00
CA TRP A 556 -20.21 -15.75 37.74
C TRP A 556 -20.94 -17.01 37.26
N ASP A 557 -22.20 -16.90 36.84
CA ASP A 557 -23.00 -18.03 36.33
C ASP A 557 -22.65 -18.43 34.88
N CYS A 558 -22.06 -17.51 34.12
CA CYS A 558 -21.61 -17.76 32.76
C CYS A 558 -20.42 -16.87 32.39
N LEU A 559 -19.62 -17.33 31.43
CA LEU A 559 -18.57 -16.55 30.79
C LEU A 559 -19.03 -16.13 29.40
N GLN A 560 -19.05 -14.82 29.15
CA GLN A 560 -19.37 -14.25 27.84
C GLN A 560 -18.10 -13.78 27.12
N VAL A 561 -18.02 -14.02 25.82
CA VAL A 561 -16.89 -13.61 24.97
C VAL A 561 -17.42 -12.92 23.71
N GLU A 562 -16.87 -11.74 23.40
CA GLU A 562 -17.19 -11.01 22.17
C GLU A 562 -16.37 -11.53 20.99
N TYR A 563 -17.03 -11.64 19.85
CA TYR A 563 -16.42 -12.09 18.61
C TYR A 563 -16.91 -11.28 17.42
N LYS A 564 -15.99 -10.65 16.70
CA LYS A 564 -16.23 -9.90 15.47
C LYS A 564 -15.70 -10.68 14.29
N ALA A 565 -16.61 -11.27 13.52
CA ALA A 565 -16.26 -12.08 12.37
C ALA A 565 -15.62 -11.23 11.25
N THR A 566 -14.54 -11.75 10.68
CA THR A 566 -13.84 -11.22 9.50
C THR A 566 -13.47 -12.36 8.56
N VAL A 567 -13.06 -12.04 7.33
CA VAL A 567 -12.57 -13.05 6.37
C VAL A 567 -11.35 -13.81 6.92
N LYS A 568 -10.54 -13.19 7.78
CA LYS A 568 -9.25 -13.74 8.23
C LYS A 568 -9.34 -14.56 9.51
N ASN A 569 -10.32 -14.33 10.38
CA ASN A 569 -10.41 -14.96 11.71
C ASN A 569 -11.45 -16.10 11.82
N SER A 570 -11.93 -16.63 10.69
CA SER A 570 -12.88 -17.74 10.68
C SER A 570 -12.41 -19.00 11.43
N GLN A 571 -11.09 -19.20 11.56
CA GLN A 571 -10.53 -20.30 12.34
C GLN A 571 -10.74 -20.12 13.85
N SER A 572 -10.70 -18.89 14.39
CA SER A 572 -10.90 -18.68 15.82
C SER A 572 -12.33 -18.98 16.27
N GLU A 573 -13.31 -18.86 15.38
CA GLU A 573 -14.70 -19.20 15.69
C GLU A 573 -14.89 -20.68 16.05
N LYS A 574 -14.08 -21.57 15.47
CA LYS A 574 -14.15 -23.01 15.75
C LYS A 574 -13.86 -23.34 17.22
N VAL A 575 -13.05 -22.52 17.89
CA VAL A 575 -12.71 -22.70 19.31
C VAL A 575 -13.96 -22.64 20.18
N PHE A 576 -14.92 -21.78 19.84
CA PHE A 576 -16.19 -21.69 20.55
C PHE A 576 -17.02 -22.95 20.38
N SER A 577 -17.06 -23.52 19.17
CA SER A 577 -17.76 -24.78 18.91
C SER A 577 -17.13 -25.95 19.66
N ASP A 578 -15.79 -26.04 19.66
CA ASP A 578 -15.05 -27.10 20.37
C ASP A 578 -15.27 -27.09 21.89
N LEU A 579 -15.45 -25.90 22.47
CA LEU A 579 -15.70 -25.72 23.90
C LEU A 579 -17.19 -25.64 24.26
N GLU A 580 -18.09 -25.83 23.29
CA GLU A 580 -19.55 -25.81 23.46
C GLU A 580 -20.13 -24.45 23.88
N PHE A 581 -19.50 -23.34 23.50
CA PHE A 581 -20.08 -22.00 23.66
C PHE A 581 -21.28 -21.81 22.74
N LYS A 582 -22.37 -21.24 23.29
CA LYS A 582 -23.60 -20.94 22.55
C LYS A 582 -23.62 -19.46 22.17
N LYS A 583 -23.96 -19.18 20.92
CA LYS A 583 -24.16 -17.80 20.44
C LYS A 583 -25.49 -17.27 20.96
N ILE A 584 -25.48 -16.22 21.79
CA ILE A 584 -26.68 -15.65 22.42
C ILE A 584 -27.23 -14.45 21.66
N THR A 585 -26.35 -13.58 21.16
CA THR A 585 -26.78 -12.32 20.53
C THR A 585 -25.82 -11.90 19.43
N GLN A 586 -26.34 -11.20 18.42
CA GLN A 586 -25.55 -10.54 17.40
C GLN A 586 -26.05 -9.10 17.25
N HIS A 587 -25.21 -8.12 17.57
CA HIS A 587 -25.53 -6.71 17.44
C HIS A 587 -24.40 -5.98 16.70
N GLN A 588 -24.74 -5.20 15.67
CA GLN A 588 -23.77 -4.40 14.89
C GLN A 588 -22.53 -5.18 14.37
N GLY A 589 -22.69 -6.47 14.05
CA GLY A 589 -21.59 -7.29 13.53
C GLY A 589 -20.67 -7.91 14.59
N VAL A 590 -20.96 -7.72 15.88
CA VAL A 590 -20.32 -8.43 17.00
C VAL A 590 -21.27 -9.51 17.50
N ALA A 591 -20.79 -10.74 17.58
CA ALA A 591 -21.47 -11.88 18.17
C ALA A 591 -21.00 -12.07 19.61
N VAL A 592 -21.92 -12.41 20.52
CA VAL A 592 -21.59 -12.79 21.90
C VAL A 592 -21.80 -14.28 22.05
N TYR A 593 -20.71 -14.97 22.40
CA TYR A 593 -20.70 -16.38 22.74
C TYR A 593 -20.70 -16.52 24.26
N SER A 594 -21.49 -17.46 24.78
CA SER A 594 -21.62 -17.69 26.22
C SER A 594 -21.58 -19.16 26.55
N LYS A 595 -20.98 -19.48 27.70
CA LYS A 595 -20.99 -20.81 28.29
C LYS A 595 -21.22 -20.70 29.80
N GLU A 596 -22.06 -21.57 30.32
CA GLU A 596 -22.31 -21.69 31.76
C GLU A 596 -21.02 -22.16 32.46
N THR A 597 -20.73 -21.57 33.61
CA THR A 597 -19.55 -21.89 34.40
C THR A 597 -19.89 -23.05 35.34
N THR A 598 -19.17 -24.16 35.24
CA THR A 598 -19.38 -25.32 36.11
C THR A 598 -18.10 -25.71 36.85
N SER A 599 -18.23 -26.36 38.00
CA SER A 599 -17.07 -26.91 38.74
C SER A 599 -16.35 -28.04 37.97
N GLU A 600 -16.96 -28.55 36.90
CA GLU A 600 -16.46 -29.64 36.08
C GLU A 600 -15.78 -29.17 34.78
N ASP A 601 -15.71 -27.86 34.50
CA ASP A 601 -15.10 -27.39 33.26
C ASP A 601 -13.60 -27.73 33.20
N VAL A 602 -13.37 -28.80 32.46
CA VAL A 602 -12.13 -29.54 32.31
C VAL A 602 -11.06 -28.63 31.72
N SER A 603 -10.07 -28.28 32.54
CA SER A 603 -8.73 -27.95 32.06
C SER A 603 -8.29 -29.04 31.10
N ASP A 604 -8.18 -28.72 29.81
CA ASP A 604 -7.74 -29.67 28.80
C ASP A 604 -6.39 -30.26 29.23
N CYS A 605 -6.35 -31.56 29.59
CA CYS A 605 -5.21 -32.22 30.27
C CYS A 605 -3.91 -32.30 29.43
N PHE A 606 -3.85 -31.58 28.32
CA PHE A 606 -2.73 -31.56 27.37
C PHE A 606 -1.68 -30.50 27.73
N ILE A 607 -2.07 -29.45 28.47
CA ILE A 607 -1.23 -28.28 28.71
C ILE A 607 -1.10 -28.05 30.22
N THR A 608 0.13 -27.85 30.67
CA THR A 608 0.38 -27.45 32.06
C THR A 608 0.21 -25.94 32.18
N ILE A 609 -0.62 -25.48 33.11
CA ILE A 609 -0.91 -24.05 33.30
C ILE A 609 -0.24 -23.56 34.59
N ASP A 610 0.58 -22.51 34.47
CA ASP A 610 1.09 -21.69 35.56
C ASP A 610 0.37 -20.34 35.51
N ALA A 611 -0.57 -20.11 36.43
CA ALA A 611 -1.43 -18.93 36.44
C ALA A 611 -1.49 -18.29 37.83
N PRO A 612 -1.79 -16.98 37.93
CA PRO A 612 -1.97 -16.33 39.22
C PRO A 612 -3.23 -16.88 39.90
N ASN A 613 -3.19 -16.99 41.23
CA ASN A 613 -4.36 -17.35 42.02
C ASN A 613 -5.22 -16.09 42.23
N ILE A 614 -6.20 -15.89 41.36
CA ILE A 614 -7.06 -14.70 41.36
C ILE A 614 -8.53 -15.09 41.30
N VAL A 615 -9.37 -14.20 41.81
CA VAL A 615 -10.82 -14.27 41.72
C VAL A 615 -11.28 -12.89 41.25
N PHE A 616 -12.20 -12.83 40.28
CA PHE A 616 -12.81 -11.59 39.83
C PHE A 616 -13.74 -11.09 40.94
N THR A 617 -13.37 -9.98 41.57
CA THR A 617 -14.23 -9.33 42.56
C THR A 617 -15.11 -8.31 41.87
N ASP A 618 -16.44 -8.41 42.06
CA ASP A 618 -17.33 -7.29 41.75
C ASP A 618 -16.93 -6.09 42.63
N ARG A 619 -16.96 -4.87 42.06
CA ARG A 619 -16.85 -3.64 42.83
C ARG A 619 -18.21 -3.09 43.21
#